data_AF-E3N8W8-F1
#
_entry.id   AF-E3N8W8-F1
#
_cell.length_a   1.000
_cell.length_b   1.000
_cell.length_c   1.000
_cell.angle_alpha   90.00
_cell.angle_beta   90.00
_cell.angle_gamma   90.00
#
_symmetry.space_group_name_H-M   'P 1'
#
loop_
_entity.id
_entity.type
_entity.pdbx_description
1 polymer ?
#
loop_
_entity_poly.entity_id
_entity_poly.type
_entity_poly.pdbx_seq_one_letter_code
_entity_poly.pdbx_strand_id
1 'polypeptide(L)'
;MKEGKKTMEEINKSLYNPTSFERGRRRHAELVKKECGSKCELIDYVDAFWNKTMNAFQYFDNQGFSYFTNGGHLSAHGVEHVRPIYEKICSSL
;
A
#
# COMPACT_ATOMS: atom_id res chain seq x y z
N MET A 1 15.39 10.22 29.37
CA MET A 1 14.59 10.95 28.37
C MET A 1 13.15 10.48 28.48
N LYS A 2 12.17 11.36 28.69
CA LYS A 2 10.76 10.98 28.53
C LYS A 2 10.48 10.98 27.03
N GLU A 3 10.43 9.79 26.42
CA GLU A 3 9.98 9.67 25.03
C GLU A 3 8.54 10.19 24.95
N GLY A 4 8.35 11.33 24.29
CA GLY A 4 7.00 11.80 23.96
C GLY A 4 6.31 10.75 23.08
N LYS A 5 5.00 10.53 23.30
CA LYS A 5 4.21 9.64 22.43
C LYS A 5 4.28 10.18 21.00
N LYS A 6 4.84 9.38 20.07
CA LYS A 6 4.80 9.69 18.64
C LYS A 6 3.35 9.69 18.16
N THR A 7 3.01 10.66 17.33
CA THR A 7 1.77 10.70 16.56
C THR A 7 1.74 9.56 15.53
N MET A 8 0.54 9.19 15.08
CA MET A 8 0.41 8.21 13.98
C MET A 8 1.14 8.67 12.72
N GLU A 9 1.16 9.96 12.44
CA GLU A 9 1.89 10.51 11.30
C GLU A 9 3.40 10.27 11.41
N GLU A 10 4.00 10.55 12.56
CA GLU A 10 5.44 10.31 12.81
C GLU A 10 5.79 8.83 12.72
N ILE A 11 4.92 7.94 13.23
CA ILE A 11 5.11 6.49 13.13
C ILE A 11 5.10 6.07 11.66
N ASN A 12 4.06 6.44 10.91
CA ASN A 12 3.91 6.08 9.49
C ASN A 12 5.08 6.58 8.64
N LYS A 13 5.49 7.85 8.82
CA LYS A 13 6.65 8.42 8.12
C LYS A 13 7.95 7.70 8.48
N SER A 14 8.12 7.29 9.75
CA SER A 14 9.33 6.56 10.17
C SER A 14 9.45 5.15 9.59
N LEU A 15 8.32 4.53 9.23
CA LEU A 15 8.28 3.19 8.63
C LEU A 15 8.39 3.21 7.11
N TYR A 16 8.14 4.36 6.49
CA TYR A 16 8.15 4.48 5.04
C TYR A 16 9.58 4.39 4.48
N ASN A 17 9.83 3.36 3.69
CA ASN A 17 11.05 3.20 2.91
C ASN A 17 10.71 3.27 1.41
N PRO A 18 10.95 4.40 0.73
CA PRO A 18 10.63 4.58 -0.69
C PRO A 18 11.43 3.64 -1.61
N THR A 19 12.50 3.03 -1.10
CA THR A 19 13.31 2.08 -1.88
C THR A 19 12.81 0.64 -1.78
N SER A 20 11.82 0.35 -0.94
CA SER A 20 11.31 -1.01 -0.73
C SER A 20 10.43 -1.48 -1.91
N PHE A 21 9.11 -1.54 -1.72
CA PHE A 21 8.16 -2.08 -2.70
C PHE A 21 8.12 -1.26 -4.01
N GLU A 22 8.44 0.04 -3.99
CA GLU A 22 8.32 0.90 -5.16
C GLU A 22 9.20 0.47 -6.33
N ARG A 23 10.41 -0.03 -6.06
CA ARG A 23 11.28 -0.57 -7.11
C ARG A 23 10.65 -1.78 -7.77
N GLY A 24 10.07 -2.67 -6.98
CA GLY A 24 9.30 -3.82 -7.45
C GLY A 24 8.14 -3.37 -8.33
N ARG A 25 7.32 -2.43 -7.85
CA ARG A 25 6.18 -1.88 -8.59
C ARG A 25 6.60 -1.25 -9.93
N ARG A 26 7.62 -0.39 -9.94
CA ARG A 26 8.13 0.25 -11.18
C ARG A 26 8.64 -0.80 -12.18
N ARG A 27 9.38 -1.81 -11.71
CA ARG A 27 9.83 -2.92 -12.57
C ARG A 27 8.66 -3.66 -13.20
N HIS A 28 7.64 -4.05 -12.43
CA HIS A 28 6.48 -4.77 -12.97
C HIS A 28 5.67 -3.92 -13.95
N ALA A 29 5.52 -2.62 -13.69
CA ALA A 29 4.89 -1.69 -14.63
C ALA A 29 5.60 -1.66 -15.98
N GLU A 30 6.93 -1.65 -15.99
CA GLU A 30 7.70 -1.70 -17.24
C GLU A 30 7.62 -3.05 -17.94
N LEU A 31 7.60 -4.16 -17.21
CA LEU A 31 7.41 -5.50 -17.79
C LEU A 31 6.02 -5.64 -18.44
N VAL A 32 4.95 -5.18 -17.78
CA VAL A 32 3.60 -5.24 -18.34
C VAL A 32 3.52 -4.42 -19.63
N LYS A 33 4.09 -3.20 -19.66
CA LYS A 33 4.12 -2.37 -20.86
C LYS A 33 4.90 -3.02 -22.02
N LYS A 34 6.07 -3.60 -21.75
CA LYS A 34 7.01 -4.05 -22.78
C LYS A 34 6.77 -5.48 -23.27
N GLU A 35 6.31 -6.35 -22.38
CA GLU A 35 6.24 -7.80 -22.66
C GLU A 35 4.80 -8.30 -22.80
N CYS A 36 3.87 -7.80 -21.98
CA CYS A 36 2.48 -8.26 -22.03
C CYS A 36 1.59 -7.39 -22.91
N GLY A 37 1.87 -6.08 -23.00
CA GLY A 37 1.08 -5.13 -23.78
C GLY A 37 -0.38 -5.09 -23.31
N SER A 38 -1.32 -5.16 -24.25
CA SER A 38 -2.76 -5.12 -23.97
C SER A 38 -3.34 -6.39 -23.32
N LYS A 39 -2.53 -7.44 -23.12
CA LYS A 39 -2.98 -8.70 -22.53
C LYS A 39 -3.00 -8.71 -21.00
N CYS A 40 -2.32 -7.75 -20.35
CA CYS A 40 -2.24 -7.67 -18.90
C CYS A 40 -2.61 -6.28 -18.41
N GLU A 41 -3.26 -6.24 -17.25
CA GLU A 41 -3.45 -5.03 -16.45
C GLU A 41 -2.84 -5.24 -15.06
N LEU A 42 -2.25 -4.18 -14.50
CA LEU A 42 -1.75 -4.20 -13.13
C LEU A 42 -2.82 -3.71 -12.18
N ILE A 43 -3.18 -4.54 -11.21
CA ILE A 43 -3.98 -4.12 -10.08
C ILE A 43 -3.07 -3.39 -9.10
N ASP A 44 -3.16 -2.07 -9.10
CA ASP A 44 -2.31 -1.21 -8.31
C ASP A 44 -3.11 -0.52 -7.20
N TYR A 45 -2.91 -1.01 -5.98
CA TYR A 45 -3.62 -0.53 -4.79
C TYR A 45 -2.74 0.39 -3.92
N VAL A 46 -1.61 0.91 -4.40
CA VAL A 46 -0.76 1.81 -3.61
C VAL A 46 -1.54 3.04 -3.12
N ASP A 47 -2.39 3.59 -3.97
CA ASP A 47 -3.22 4.76 -3.62
C ASP A 47 -4.21 4.47 -2.49
N ALA A 48 -4.64 3.21 -2.30
CA ALA A 48 -5.50 2.83 -1.19
C ALA A 48 -4.80 3.01 0.17
N PHE A 49 -3.48 2.92 0.19
CA PHE A 49 -2.66 3.10 1.39
C PHE A 49 -2.01 4.48 1.47
N TRP A 50 -2.18 5.35 0.48
CA TRP A 50 -1.64 6.71 0.54
C TRP A 50 -2.61 7.65 1.26
N ASN A 51 -2.22 8.11 2.45
CA ASN A 51 -3.01 9.10 3.18
C ASN A 51 -2.67 10.51 2.69
N LYS A 52 -3.63 11.16 2.02
CA LYS A 52 -3.46 12.49 1.44
C LYS A 52 -3.27 13.59 2.49
N THR A 53 -3.90 13.47 3.65
CA THR A 53 -3.79 14.46 4.74
C THR A 53 -2.39 14.42 5.36
N MET A 54 -1.86 13.22 5.60
CA MET A 54 -0.53 13.01 6.17
C MET A 54 0.59 13.14 5.11
N ASN A 55 0.21 13.09 3.83
CA ASN A 55 1.11 12.94 2.69
C ASN A 55 2.13 11.82 2.91
N ALA A 56 1.65 10.65 3.34
CA ALA A 56 2.48 9.52 3.71
C ALA A 56 1.75 8.20 3.48
N PHE A 57 2.52 7.13 3.33
CA PHE A 57 2.00 5.78 3.28
C PHE A 57 1.47 5.36 4.67
N GLN A 58 0.26 4.85 4.70
CA GLN A 58 -0.48 4.50 5.90
C GLN A 58 -0.34 3.00 6.19
N TYR A 59 0.43 2.68 7.21
CA TYR A 59 0.65 1.35 7.75
C TYR A 59 -0.38 0.93 8.80
N PHE A 60 -1.06 1.89 9.44
CA PHE A 60 -2.05 1.64 10.50
C PHE A 60 -3.34 2.42 10.24
N ASP A 61 -4.47 1.83 10.60
CA ASP A 61 -5.77 2.51 10.62
C ASP A 61 -5.90 3.46 11.83
N ASN A 62 -7.04 4.13 11.95
CA ASN A 62 -7.31 5.07 13.05
C ASN A 62 -7.44 4.39 14.43
N GLN A 63 -7.57 3.06 14.46
CA GLN A 63 -7.65 2.25 15.69
C GLN A 63 -6.29 1.61 16.04
N GLY A 64 -5.28 1.75 15.17
CA GLY A 64 -3.95 1.19 15.36
C GLY A 64 -3.79 -0.23 14.81
N PHE A 65 -4.73 -0.76 14.03
CA PHE A 65 -4.57 -2.02 13.33
C PHE A 65 -3.65 -1.84 12.13
N SER A 66 -2.67 -2.73 12.00
CA SER A 66 -1.74 -2.65 10.87
C SER A 66 -2.33 -3.27 9.61
N TYR A 67 -2.18 -2.57 8.49
CA TYR A 67 -2.48 -3.09 7.16
C TYR A 67 -1.40 -4.04 6.63
N PHE A 68 -0.23 -4.11 7.28
CA PHE A 68 0.91 -4.87 6.80
C PHE A 68 1.46 -5.81 7.89
N THR A 69 1.95 -6.97 7.48
CA THR A 69 2.70 -7.86 8.37
C THR A 69 4.16 -7.45 8.43
N ASN A 70 4.92 -8.09 9.31
CA ASN A 70 6.37 -8.08 9.21
C ASN A 70 6.80 -8.58 7.82
N GLY A 71 7.73 -7.89 7.17
CA GLY A 71 8.16 -8.17 5.78
C GLY A 71 7.38 -7.46 4.67
N GLY A 72 6.34 -6.68 4.97
CA GLY A 72 5.66 -5.83 3.99
C GLY A 72 4.58 -6.50 3.15
N HIS A 73 4.12 -7.71 3.53
CA HIS A 73 2.90 -8.30 2.97
C HIS A 73 1.66 -7.64 3.57
N LEU A 74 0.51 -7.76 2.89
CA LEU A 74 -0.77 -7.35 3.47
C LEU A 74 -1.13 -8.24 4.65
N SER A 75 -1.56 -7.63 5.75
CA SER A 75 -2.23 -8.33 6.84
C SER A 75 -3.65 -8.72 6.43
N ALA A 76 -4.35 -9.51 7.24
CA ALA A 76 -5.79 -9.75 7.02
C ALA A 76 -6.57 -8.42 6.93
N HIS A 77 -6.25 -7.46 7.78
CA HIS A 77 -6.84 -6.12 7.75
C HIS A 77 -6.49 -5.35 6.46
N GLY A 78 -5.25 -5.47 5.97
CA GLY A 78 -4.84 -4.91 4.68
C GLY A 78 -5.56 -5.51 3.49
N VAL A 79 -5.85 -6.82 3.51
CA VAL A 79 -6.63 -7.49 2.48
C VAL A 79 -8.07 -6.97 2.46
N GLU A 80 -8.69 -6.80 3.62
CA GLU A 80 -10.03 -6.19 3.71
C GLU A 80 -10.04 -4.76 3.18
N HIS A 81 -8.99 -3.99 3.45
CA HIS A 81 -8.86 -2.61 2.98
C HIS A 81 -8.83 -2.48 1.45
N VAL A 82 -8.17 -3.42 0.76
CA VAL A 82 -8.09 -3.42 -0.72
C VAL A 82 -9.23 -4.20 -1.39
N ARG A 83 -10.00 -5.00 -0.65
CA ARG A 83 -11.11 -5.82 -1.17
C ARG A 83 -12.06 -5.05 -2.11
N PRO A 84 -12.50 -3.81 -1.81
CA PRO A 84 -13.41 -3.08 -2.69
C PRO A 84 -12.87 -2.83 -4.11
N ILE A 85 -11.54 -2.77 -4.27
CA ILE A 85 -10.89 -2.65 -5.59
C ILE A 85 -11.15 -3.90 -6.42
N TYR A 86 -10.95 -5.08 -5.82
CA TYR A 86 -11.20 -6.36 -6.47
C TYR A 86 -12.68 -6.58 -6.76
N GLU A 87 -13.58 -6.24 -5.83
CA GLU A 87 -15.03 -6.32 -6.05
C GLU A 87 -15.46 -5.49 -7.25
N LYS A 88 -14.93 -4.27 -7.40
CA LYS A 88 -15.20 -3.42 -8.55
C LYS A 88 -14.72 -4.05 -9.86
N ILE A 89 -13.50 -4.60 -9.89
CA ILE A 89 -12.96 -5.28 -11.07
C ILE A 89 -13.85 -6.46 -11.44
N CYS A 90 -14.15 -7.35 -10.49
CA CYS A 90 -14.99 -8.52 -10.72
C CYS A 90 -16.41 -8.16 -11.20
N SER A 91 -16.96 -7.03 -10.75
CA SER A 91 -18.29 -6.57 -11.19
C SER A 91 -18.28 -5.93 -12.59
N SER A 92 -17.10 -5.62 -13.12
CA SER A 92 -16.93 -4.99 -14.44
C SER A 92 -16.52 -5.95 -15.56
N LEU A 93 -16.33 -7.23 -15.22
CA LEU A 93 -16.04 -8.34 -16.14
C LEU A 93 -17.34 -9.05 -16.55
#